data_AF-A0A5B2VL61-F1
#
_entry.id   AF-A0A5B2VL61-F1
#
_cell.length_a   1.000
_cell.length_b   1.000
_cell.length_c   1.000
_cell.angle_alpha   90.00
_cell.angle_beta   90.00
_cell.angle_gamma   90.00
#
_symmetry.space_group_name_H-M   'P 1'
#
loop_
_entity.id
_entity.type
_entity.pdbx_description
1 polymer ?
#
loop_
_entity_poly.entity_id
_entity_poly.type
_entity_poly.pdbx_seq_one_letter_code
_entity_poly.pdbx_strand_id
1 'polypeptide(L)'
;MILRRIVTLCTCLFFAAQAAGQSLPVVDVSMSLLNWTKHLNTDVDKYYTREKGEELTRNFEALRRDLAIYMNSRKRLSDSIFRKNIAPGKKDADNLELLKTQMGEVIRQMRSVTDLTNNELRAEGDRLNDQIYNVLNSEGAQYLSYLEAFLAGLEVSKKDMALDGSVAYDRLGQAISLLATTQDKISRKMK
;
A
#
# COMPACT_ATOMS: atom_id res chain seq x y z
N MET A 1 -21.52 -51.21 -5.68
CA MET A 1 -20.81 -50.28 -6.60
C MET A 1 -21.37 -48.86 -6.60
N ILE A 2 -22.68 -48.66 -6.43
CA ILE A 2 -23.32 -47.31 -6.43
C ILE A 2 -22.84 -46.44 -5.26
N LEU A 3 -22.76 -46.99 -4.03
CA LEU A 3 -22.32 -46.24 -2.85
C LEU A 3 -20.89 -45.69 -2.99
N ARG A 4 -19.99 -46.44 -3.62
CA ARG A 4 -18.59 -46.03 -3.84
C ARG A 4 -18.49 -44.87 -4.83
N ARG A 5 -19.36 -44.84 -5.84
CA ARG A 5 -19.44 -43.73 -6.83
C ARG A 5 -20.04 -42.45 -6.21
N ILE A 6 -21.02 -42.59 -5.32
CA ILE A 6 -21.62 -41.46 -4.61
C ILE A 6 -20.60 -40.81 -3.66
N VAL A 7 -19.82 -41.62 -2.92
CA VAL A 7 -18.78 -41.10 -2.03
C VAL A 7 -17.72 -40.33 -2.81
N THR A 8 -17.23 -40.87 -3.95
CA THR A 8 -16.25 -40.17 -4.79
C THR A 8 -16.80 -38.84 -5.32
N LEU A 9 -18.05 -38.82 -5.79
CA LEU A 9 -18.72 -37.60 -6.28
C LEU A 9 -18.87 -36.54 -5.18
N CYS A 10 -19.26 -36.94 -3.96
CA CYS A 10 -19.35 -36.04 -2.82
C CYS A 10 -17.98 -35.45 -2.43
N THR A 11 -16.90 -36.25 -2.41
CA THR A 11 -15.55 -35.72 -2.16
C THR A 11 -15.12 -34.70 -3.22
N CYS A 12 -15.37 -34.95 -4.52
CA CYS A 12 -15.00 -34.00 -5.58
C CYS A 12 -15.77 -32.66 -5.45
N LEU A 13 -17.05 -32.71 -5.05
CA LEU A 13 -17.85 -31.50 -4.82
C LEU A 13 -17.38 -30.70 -3.60
N PHE A 14 -16.95 -31.37 -2.52
CA PHE A 14 -16.38 -30.72 -1.35
C PHE A 14 -15.04 -30.03 -1.64
N PHE A 15 -14.17 -30.61 -2.50
CA PHE A 15 -12.92 -29.96 -2.89
C PHE A 15 -13.13 -28.80 -3.88
N ALA A 16 -14.13 -28.88 -4.77
CA ALA A 16 -14.46 -27.77 -5.67
C ALA A 16 -14.99 -26.53 -4.93
N ALA A 17 -15.72 -26.72 -3.83
CA ALA A 17 -16.22 -25.62 -3.01
C ALA A 17 -15.14 -24.88 -2.22
N GLN A 18 -14.01 -25.52 -1.90
CA GLN A 18 -12.91 -24.87 -1.18
C GLN A 18 -12.09 -23.91 -2.04
N ALA A 19 -12.13 -24.03 -3.38
CA ALA A 19 -11.45 -23.11 -4.29
C ALA A 19 -12.11 -21.72 -4.33
N ALA A 20 -13.39 -21.60 -3.98
CA ALA A 20 -14.14 -20.34 -3.99
C ALA A 20 -13.96 -19.49 -2.73
N GLY A 21 -13.18 -19.96 -1.75
CA GLY A 21 -12.99 -19.31 -0.44
C GLY A 21 -11.62 -18.67 -0.21
N GLN A 22 -10.73 -18.64 -1.20
CA GLN A 22 -9.44 -17.99 -1.03
C GLN A 22 -9.62 -16.47 -0.98
N SER A 23 -9.22 -15.85 0.14
CA SER A 23 -9.14 -14.40 0.25
C SER A 23 -8.25 -13.86 -0.88
N LEU A 24 -8.64 -12.75 -1.49
CA LEU A 24 -7.81 -12.07 -2.48
C LEU A 24 -6.40 -11.83 -1.91
N PRO A 25 -5.33 -12.00 -2.71
CA PRO A 25 -3.96 -11.88 -2.22
C PRO A 25 -3.55 -10.41 -2.07
N VAL A 26 -4.28 -9.67 -1.25
CA VAL A 26 -4.09 -8.24 -1.00
C VAL A 26 -3.38 -8.04 0.32
N VAL A 27 -2.22 -7.40 0.25
CA VAL A 27 -1.40 -6.97 1.38
C VAL A 27 -1.62 -5.47 1.54
N ASP A 28 -2.68 -5.07 2.26
CA ASP A 28 -2.97 -3.65 2.50
C ASP A 28 -1.88 -3.00 3.37
N VAL A 29 -0.99 -2.24 2.73
CA VAL A 29 0.12 -1.53 3.40
C VAL A 29 -0.26 -0.13 3.90
N SER A 30 -1.49 0.34 3.67
CA SER A 30 -1.91 1.70 4.05
C SER A 30 -1.83 1.94 5.55
N MET A 31 -2.18 0.94 6.36
CA MET A 31 -2.09 1.02 7.81
C MET A 31 -0.63 1.03 8.29
N SER A 32 0.23 0.19 7.70
CA SER A 32 1.65 0.13 8.05
C SER A 32 2.35 1.46 7.72
N LEU A 33 2.05 2.06 6.57
CA LEU A 33 2.53 3.40 6.21
C LEU A 33 2.06 4.47 7.21
N LEU A 34 0.78 4.42 7.60
CA LEU A 34 0.25 5.34 8.60
C LEU A 34 0.94 5.17 9.97
N ASN A 35 1.17 3.94 10.42
CA ASN A 35 1.80 3.68 11.71
C ASN A 35 3.28 4.12 11.70
N TRP A 36 4.02 3.78 10.66
CA TRP A 36 5.40 4.21 10.51
C TRP A 36 5.52 5.74 10.50
N THR A 37 4.66 6.45 9.74
CA THR A 37 4.64 7.93 9.73
C THR A 37 4.22 8.55 11.07
N LYS A 38 3.36 7.88 11.85
CA LYS A 38 3.06 8.29 13.23
C LYS A 38 4.31 8.18 14.10
N HIS A 39 5.06 7.09 14.01
CA HIS A 39 6.29 6.92 14.79
C HIS A 39 7.35 7.95 14.40
N LEU A 40 7.57 8.19 13.09
CA LEU A 40 8.44 9.28 12.62
C LEU A 40 8.06 10.63 13.25
N ASN A 41 6.77 10.99 13.20
CA ASN A 41 6.31 12.27 13.72
C ASN A 41 6.44 12.39 15.25
N THR A 42 6.15 11.32 15.98
CA THR A 42 6.21 11.28 17.45
C THR A 42 7.66 11.35 17.92
N ASP A 43 8.56 10.61 17.26
CA ASP A 43 9.93 10.41 17.70
C ASP A 43 10.95 11.32 17.00
N VAL A 44 10.49 12.40 16.35
CA VAL A 44 11.36 13.35 15.64
C VAL A 44 12.52 13.86 16.50
N ASP A 45 12.28 14.07 17.79
CA ASP A 45 13.29 14.54 18.75
C ASP A 45 14.39 13.49 19.01
N LYS A 46 14.10 12.21 18.81
CA LYS A 46 15.05 11.11 19.05
C LYS A 46 16.05 10.92 17.91
N TYR A 47 15.73 11.36 16.70
CA TYR A 47 16.58 11.14 15.52
C TYR A 47 17.04 12.41 14.81
N TYR A 48 16.38 13.55 15.07
CA TYR A 48 16.79 14.82 14.51
C TYR A 48 18.13 15.29 15.10
N THR A 49 19.04 15.70 14.21
CA THR A 49 20.21 16.49 14.56
C THR A 49 20.32 17.66 13.59
N ARG A 50 21.03 18.73 13.99
CA ARG A 50 21.14 19.94 13.17
C ARG A 50 21.81 19.66 11.82
N GLU A 51 22.79 18.77 11.81
CA GLU A 51 23.56 18.35 10.64
C GLU A 51 22.68 17.65 9.59
N LYS A 52 21.64 16.92 10.04
CA LYS A 52 20.71 16.19 9.17
C LYS A 52 19.51 17.03 8.70
N GLY A 53 19.32 18.24 9.25
CA GLY A 53 18.07 18.98 9.13
C GLY A 53 17.64 19.29 7.70
N GLU A 54 18.58 19.76 6.86
CA GLU A 54 18.30 20.06 5.45
C GLU A 54 17.95 18.80 4.65
N GLU A 55 18.71 17.72 4.86
CA GLU A 55 18.51 16.46 4.14
C GLU A 55 17.20 15.80 4.53
N LEU A 56 16.89 15.76 5.83
CA LEU A 56 15.60 15.30 6.33
C LEU A 56 14.45 16.10 5.70
N THR A 57 14.55 17.44 5.70
CA THR A 57 13.51 18.30 5.12
C THR A 57 13.23 17.96 3.65
N ARG A 58 14.29 17.84 2.84
CA ARG A 58 14.16 17.46 1.41
C ARG A 58 13.57 16.06 1.23
N ASN A 59 14.01 15.09 2.02
CA ASN A 59 13.56 13.70 1.90
C ASN A 59 12.10 13.53 2.35
N PHE A 60 11.68 14.21 3.43
CA PHE A 60 10.27 14.26 3.87
C PHE A 60 9.38 14.91 2.81
N GLU A 61 9.82 16.01 2.18
CA GLU A 61 9.07 16.66 1.10
C GLU A 61 8.91 15.74 -0.11
N ALA A 62 10.00 15.07 -0.53
CA ALA A 62 10.00 14.15 -1.65
C ALA A 62 9.08 12.95 -1.39
N LEU A 63 9.18 12.33 -0.21
CA LEU A 63 8.29 11.24 0.20
C LEU A 63 6.82 11.68 0.22
N ARG A 64 6.53 12.86 0.78
CA ARG A 64 5.17 13.41 0.84
C ARG A 64 4.58 13.62 -0.56
N ARG A 65 5.37 14.17 -1.48
CA ARG A 65 4.97 14.41 -2.86
C ARG A 65 4.66 13.09 -3.58
N ASP A 66 5.58 12.13 -3.50
CA ASP A 66 5.46 10.88 -4.26
C ASP A 66 4.31 10.02 -3.70
N LEU A 67 4.10 10.03 -2.37
CA LEU A 67 2.94 9.41 -1.72
C LEU A 67 1.61 10.08 -2.12
N ALA A 68 1.59 11.41 -2.25
CA ALA A 68 0.41 12.13 -2.73
C ALA A 68 0.08 11.80 -4.19
N ILE A 69 1.08 11.65 -5.06
CA ILE A 69 0.89 11.23 -6.46
C ILE A 69 0.26 9.83 -6.51
N TYR A 70 0.79 8.88 -5.74
CA TYR A 70 0.23 7.53 -5.64
C TYR A 70 -1.22 7.54 -5.14
N MET A 71 -1.49 8.24 -4.04
CA MET A 71 -2.83 8.35 -3.44
C MET A 71 -3.84 8.95 -4.43
N ASN A 72 -3.48 10.05 -5.11
CA ASN A 72 -4.35 10.72 -6.08
C ASN A 72 -4.65 9.83 -7.28
N SER A 73 -3.66 9.08 -7.76
CA SER A 73 -3.83 8.14 -8.87
C SER A 73 -4.80 7.02 -8.48
N ARG A 74 -4.65 6.44 -7.28
CA ARG A 74 -5.59 5.45 -6.74
C ARG A 74 -7.02 5.99 -6.66
N LYS A 75 -7.21 7.19 -6.11
CA LYS A 75 -8.54 7.79 -5.98
C LYS A 75 -9.20 8.02 -7.34
N ARG A 76 -8.46 8.60 -8.28
CA ARG A 76 -8.95 8.87 -9.63
C ARG A 76 -9.36 7.58 -10.36
N LEU A 77 -8.56 6.52 -10.23
CA LEU A 77 -8.85 5.24 -10.85
C LEU A 77 -10.07 4.56 -10.22
N SER A 78 -10.12 4.52 -8.88
CA SER A 78 -11.27 4.00 -8.14
C SER A 78 -12.57 4.73 -8.54
N ASP A 79 -12.56 6.07 -8.55
CA ASP A 79 -13.70 6.88 -8.96
C ASP A 79 -14.11 6.67 -10.43
N SER A 80 -13.14 6.44 -11.31
CA SER A 80 -13.41 6.11 -12.71
C SER A 80 -14.09 4.75 -12.85
N ILE A 81 -13.61 3.73 -12.12
CA ILE A 81 -14.19 2.39 -12.09
C ILE A 81 -15.65 2.44 -11.62
N PHE A 82 -15.91 3.14 -10.51
CA PHE A 82 -17.27 3.29 -9.97
C PHE A 82 -18.19 4.08 -10.92
N ARG A 83 -17.75 5.22 -11.43
CA ARG A 83 -18.58 6.06 -12.32
C ARG A 83 -18.91 5.37 -13.65
N LYS A 84 -17.99 4.60 -14.20
CA LYS A 84 -18.18 3.89 -15.47
C LYS A 84 -18.78 2.49 -15.30
N ASN A 85 -19.08 2.08 -14.06
CA ASN A 85 -19.57 0.75 -13.71
C ASN A 85 -18.76 -0.38 -14.37
N ILE A 86 -17.42 -0.26 -14.32
CA ILE A 86 -16.52 -1.25 -14.93
C ILE A 86 -16.68 -2.57 -14.18
N ALA A 87 -16.99 -3.64 -14.91
CA ALA A 87 -17.12 -4.97 -14.34
C ALA A 87 -15.75 -5.49 -13.85
N PRO A 88 -15.71 -6.23 -12.72
CA PRO A 88 -14.53 -7.02 -12.34
C PRO A 88 -14.11 -7.99 -13.46
N GLY A 89 -12.86 -8.44 -13.44
CA GLY A 89 -12.32 -9.34 -14.47
C GLY A 89 -11.74 -8.62 -15.69
N LYS A 90 -12.02 -7.32 -15.89
CA LYS A 90 -11.41 -6.54 -16.97
C LYS A 90 -10.01 -6.07 -16.57
N LYS A 91 -8.98 -6.74 -17.11
CA LYS A 91 -7.58 -6.37 -16.92
C LYS A 91 -7.29 -4.98 -17.51
N ASP A 92 -6.55 -4.18 -16.75
CA ASP A 92 -6.02 -2.87 -17.11
C ASP A 92 -4.55 -2.80 -16.65
N ALA A 93 -3.68 -3.36 -17.50
CA ALA A 93 -2.27 -3.53 -17.19
C ALA A 93 -1.53 -2.18 -17.07
N ASP A 94 -1.92 -1.18 -17.86
CA ASP A 94 -1.26 0.12 -17.89
C ASP A 94 -1.47 0.87 -16.57
N ASN A 95 -2.70 0.90 -16.07
CA ASN A 95 -3.00 1.54 -14.79
C ASN A 95 -2.44 0.74 -13.61
N LEU A 96 -2.35 -0.60 -13.71
CA LEU A 96 -1.67 -1.42 -12.72
C LEU A 96 -0.18 -1.07 -12.66
N GLU A 97 0.50 -1.01 -13.80
CA GLU A 97 1.93 -0.70 -13.89
C GLU A 97 2.25 0.73 -13.43
N LEU A 98 1.36 1.68 -13.73
CA LEU A 98 1.44 3.04 -13.20
C LEU A 98 1.46 3.05 -11.67
N LEU A 99 0.53 2.33 -11.02
CA LEU A 99 0.46 2.27 -9.55
C LEU A 99 1.70 1.60 -8.95
N LYS A 100 2.19 0.53 -9.57
CA LYS A 100 3.43 -0.15 -9.14
C LYS A 100 4.64 0.76 -9.25
N THR A 101 4.79 1.47 -10.36
CA THR A 101 5.88 2.43 -10.59
C THR A 101 5.85 3.54 -9.55
N GLN A 102 4.68 4.12 -9.30
CA GLN A 102 4.52 5.17 -8.29
C GLN A 102 4.85 4.68 -6.87
N MET A 103 4.45 3.45 -6.52
CA MET A 103 4.85 2.85 -5.24
C MET A 103 6.36 2.55 -5.20
N GLY A 104 6.97 2.19 -6.31
CA GLY A 104 8.43 2.07 -6.46
C GLY A 104 9.16 3.37 -6.07
N GLU A 105 8.63 4.51 -6.49
CA GLU A 105 9.15 5.82 -6.05
C GLU A 105 8.90 6.07 -4.56
N VAL A 106 7.73 5.72 -4.04
CA VAL A 106 7.43 5.84 -2.59
C VAL A 106 8.45 5.07 -1.77
N ILE A 107 8.72 3.79 -2.06
CA ILE A 107 9.70 2.99 -1.29
C ILE A 107 11.12 3.53 -1.42
N ARG A 108 11.48 4.10 -2.58
CA ARG A 108 12.77 4.75 -2.76
C ARG A 108 12.91 5.95 -1.82
N GLN A 109 11.87 6.79 -1.71
CA GLN A 109 11.89 7.92 -0.78
C GLN A 109 11.80 7.50 0.68
N MET A 110 11.09 6.41 0.97
CA MET A 110 11.06 5.84 2.32
C MET A 110 12.46 5.48 2.79
N ARG A 111 13.27 4.81 1.94
CA ARG A 111 14.68 4.51 2.24
C ARG A 111 15.49 5.78 2.55
N SER A 112 15.35 6.82 1.72
CA SER A 112 16.03 8.11 1.95
C SER A 112 15.67 8.74 3.31
N VAL A 113 14.46 8.51 3.83
CA VAL A 113 14.06 8.96 5.16
C VAL A 113 14.60 8.02 6.25
N THR A 114 14.44 6.70 6.10
CA THR A 114 14.87 5.70 7.10
C THR A 114 16.37 5.77 7.39
N ASP A 115 17.19 6.02 6.38
CA ASP A 115 18.64 6.17 6.51
C ASP A 115 19.05 7.28 7.48
N LEU A 116 18.22 8.32 7.63
CA LEU A 116 18.49 9.46 8.49
C LEU A 116 17.93 9.32 9.91
N THR A 117 17.12 8.29 10.16
CA THR A 117 16.48 8.04 11.46
C THR A 117 17.40 7.27 12.45
N ASN A 118 16.87 6.96 13.63
CA ASN A 118 17.54 6.07 14.60
C ASN A 118 17.36 4.59 14.19
N ASN A 119 18.08 3.67 14.85
CA ASN A 119 18.08 2.25 14.47
C ASN A 119 16.71 1.58 14.56
N GLU A 120 15.87 2.00 15.52
CA GLU A 120 14.53 1.43 15.72
C GLU A 120 13.60 1.78 14.55
N LEU A 121 13.50 3.07 14.23
CA LEU A 121 12.69 3.58 13.12
C LEU A 121 13.23 3.13 11.75
N ARG A 122 14.55 3.00 11.63
CA ARG A 122 15.18 2.43 10.44
C ARG A 122 14.75 0.98 10.24
N ALA A 123 14.88 0.14 11.27
CA ALA A 123 14.49 -1.26 11.18
C ALA A 123 12.98 -1.45 10.94
N GLU A 124 12.13 -0.57 11.46
CA GLU A 124 10.70 -0.57 11.12
C GLU A 124 10.46 -0.22 9.65
N GLY A 125 11.08 0.86 9.17
CA GLY A 125 10.91 1.30 7.78
C GLY A 125 11.52 0.34 6.76
N ASP A 126 12.64 -0.32 7.08
CA ASP A 126 13.26 -1.36 6.24
C ASP A 126 12.32 -2.57 6.08
N ARG A 127 11.73 -3.05 7.18
CA ARG A 127 10.73 -4.13 7.15
C ARG A 127 9.53 -3.77 6.27
N LEU A 128 9.05 -2.53 6.37
CA LEU A 128 7.94 -2.07 5.54
C LEU A 128 8.34 -1.95 4.06
N ASN A 129 9.53 -1.40 3.77
CA ASN A 129 10.06 -1.35 2.41
C ASN A 129 10.19 -2.74 1.79
N ASP A 130 10.71 -3.70 2.54
CA ASP A 130 10.86 -5.09 2.09
C ASP A 130 9.50 -5.75 1.84
N GLN A 131 8.52 -5.52 2.72
CA GLN A 131 7.16 -6.00 2.53
C GLN A 131 6.56 -5.46 1.22
N ILE A 132 6.67 -4.16 0.98
CA ILE A 132 6.16 -3.53 -0.25
C ILE A 132 6.92 -4.04 -1.47
N TYR A 133 8.25 -4.09 -1.40
CA TYR A 133 9.11 -4.55 -2.48
C TYR A 133 8.79 -5.99 -2.89
N ASN A 134 8.59 -6.88 -1.92
CA ASN A 134 8.24 -8.28 -2.19
C ASN A 134 6.90 -8.39 -2.93
N VAL A 135 5.91 -7.58 -2.57
CA VAL A 135 4.62 -7.56 -3.28
C VAL A 135 4.78 -7.04 -4.70
N LEU A 136 5.53 -5.94 -4.91
CA LEU A 136 5.77 -5.38 -6.24
C LEU A 136 6.45 -6.37 -7.19
N ASN A 137 7.35 -7.20 -6.66
CA ASN A 137 8.12 -8.20 -7.42
C ASN A 137 7.51 -9.61 -7.41
N SER A 138 6.31 -9.80 -6.84
CA SER A 138 5.68 -11.11 -6.68
C SER A 138 5.13 -11.74 -7.97
N GLU A 139 5.45 -11.21 -9.16
CA GLU A 139 4.93 -11.64 -10.46
C GLU A 139 3.38 -11.73 -10.53
N GLY A 140 2.67 -10.93 -9.73
CA GLY A 140 1.21 -10.93 -9.67
C GLY A 140 0.62 -11.96 -8.70
N ALA A 141 1.44 -12.58 -7.86
CA ALA A 141 0.96 -13.42 -6.76
C ALA A 141 0.33 -12.60 -5.63
N GLN A 142 0.70 -11.33 -5.48
CA GLN A 142 0.20 -10.42 -4.43
C GLN A 142 -0.02 -8.99 -4.96
N TYR A 143 -0.89 -8.24 -4.29
CA TYR A 143 -1.24 -6.85 -4.61
C TYR A 143 -1.25 -5.97 -3.36
N LEU A 144 -0.94 -4.68 -3.48
CA LEU A 144 -0.92 -3.75 -2.33
C LEU A 144 -2.29 -3.18 -2.00
N SER A 145 -3.27 -3.40 -2.88
CA SER A 145 -4.61 -2.85 -2.78
C SER A 145 -5.62 -3.71 -3.51
N TYR A 146 -6.90 -3.58 -3.12
CA TYR A 146 -7.99 -4.21 -3.86
C TYR A 146 -8.14 -3.59 -5.25
N LEU A 147 -7.78 -2.31 -5.41
CA LEU A 147 -7.72 -1.66 -6.71
C LEU A 147 -6.70 -2.35 -7.63
N GLU A 148 -5.49 -2.63 -7.16
CA GLU A 148 -4.48 -3.33 -7.97
C GLU A 148 -4.92 -4.74 -8.35
N ALA A 149 -5.53 -5.49 -7.42
CA ALA A 149 -6.12 -6.79 -7.70
C ALA A 149 -7.21 -6.70 -8.78
N PHE A 150 -8.08 -5.68 -8.72
CA PHE A 150 -9.11 -5.42 -9.73
C PHE A 150 -8.49 -5.12 -11.09
N LEU A 151 -7.49 -4.24 -11.15
CA LEU A 151 -6.78 -3.86 -12.38
C LEU A 151 -6.02 -5.05 -12.99
N ALA A 152 -5.59 -6.01 -12.16
CA ALA A 152 -5.00 -7.26 -12.62
C ALA A 152 -6.02 -8.25 -13.23
N GLY A 153 -7.32 -7.95 -13.12
CA GLY A 153 -8.39 -8.79 -13.63
C GLY A 153 -8.93 -9.79 -12.61
N LEU A 154 -8.65 -9.62 -11.31
CA LEU A 154 -9.30 -10.44 -10.28
C LEU A 154 -10.74 -9.99 -10.04
N GLU A 155 -11.56 -10.94 -9.62
CA GLU A 155 -12.93 -10.65 -9.16
C GLU A 155 -12.89 -10.03 -7.76
N VAL A 156 -12.97 -8.70 -7.72
CA VAL A 156 -13.00 -7.93 -6.47
C VAL A 156 -14.42 -7.47 -6.18
N SER A 157 -14.87 -7.68 -4.94
CA SER A 157 -16.22 -7.28 -4.55
C SER A 157 -16.38 -5.76 -4.52
N LYS A 158 -17.60 -5.26 -4.75
CA LYS A 158 -17.91 -3.82 -4.62
C LYS A 158 -17.59 -3.29 -3.22
N LYS A 159 -17.76 -4.12 -2.19
CA LYS A 159 -17.44 -3.79 -0.80
C LYS A 159 -15.93 -3.55 -0.65
N ASP A 160 -15.10 -4.44 -1.15
CA ASP A 160 -13.64 -4.33 -1.03
C ASP A 160 -13.11 -3.15 -1.83
N MET A 161 -13.66 -2.89 -3.02
CA MET A 161 -13.37 -1.68 -3.79
C MET A 161 -13.77 -0.39 -3.04
N ALA A 162 -14.90 -0.41 -2.33
CA ALA A 162 -15.35 0.73 -1.54
C ALA A 162 -14.47 0.96 -0.31
N LEU A 163 -14.02 -0.11 0.35
CA LEU A 163 -13.05 -0.03 1.45
C LEU A 163 -11.71 0.54 0.99
N ASP A 164 -11.23 0.14 -0.19
CA ASP A 164 -10.01 0.67 -0.79
C ASP A 164 -10.13 2.17 -1.11
N GLY A 165 -11.25 2.56 -1.72
CA GLY A 165 -11.52 3.95 -2.11
C GLY A 165 -11.84 4.91 -0.94
N SER A 166 -12.03 4.39 0.28
CA SER A 166 -12.34 5.18 1.49
C SER A 166 -11.26 4.99 2.56
N VAL A 167 -11.24 3.86 3.24
CA VAL A 167 -10.38 3.62 4.40
C VAL A 167 -8.89 3.68 4.05
N ALA A 168 -8.46 3.02 2.97
CA ALA A 168 -7.06 3.06 2.58
C ALA A 168 -6.65 4.47 2.10
N TYR A 169 -7.54 5.15 1.37
CA TYR A 169 -7.34 6.55 0.98
C TYR A 169 -7.17 7.49 2.18
N ASP A 170 -8.04 7.40 3.19
CA ASP A 170 -7.98 8.23 4.39
C ASP A 170 -6.70 7.99 5.20
N ARG A 171 -6.22 6.73 5.26
CA ARG A 171 -4.95 6.39 5.91
C ARG A 171 -3.75 7.00 5.19
N LEU A 172 -3.72 6.95 3.86
CA LEU A 172 -2.68 7.60 3.06
C LEU A 172 -2.70 9.12 3.24
N GLY A 173 -3.90 9.72 3.27
CA GLY A 173 -4.06 11.15 3.55
C GLY A 173 -3.51 11.54 4.92
N GLN A 174 -3.83 10.77 5.96
CA GLN A 174 -3.28 10.97 7.31
C GLN A 174 -1.75 10.84 7.35
N ALA A 175 -1.20 9.84 6.65
CA ALA A 175 0.26 9.66 6.57
C ALA A 175 0.94 10.89 5.93
N ILE A 176 0.38 11.41 4.83
CA ILE A 176 0.86 12.64 4.17
C ILE A 176 0.83 13.84 5.13
N SER A 177 -0.25 14.01 5.90
CA SER A 177 -0.36 15.10 6.89
C SER A 177 0.66 14.96 8.03
N LEU A 178 0.97 13.75 8.46
CA LEU A 178 2.00 13.49 9.48
C LEU A 178 3.40 13.79 8.95
N LEU A 179 3.70 13.46 7.69
CA LEU A 179 4.96 13.82 7.03
C LEU A 179 5.14 15.34 6.99
N ALA A 180 4.09 16.09 6.61
CA ALA A 180 4.11 17.56 6.63
C ALA A 180 4.34 18.12 8.04
N THR A 181 3.64 17.58 9.04
CA THR A 181 3.80 17.98 10.45
C THR A 181 5.23 17.73 10.94
N THR A 182 5.84 16.62 10.54
CA THR A 182 7.22 16.26 10.88
C THR A 182 8.21 17.24 10.25
N GLN A 183 8.01 17.56 8.97
CA GLN A 183 8.79 18.54 8.23
C GLN A 183 8.74 19.93 8.90
N ASP A 184 7.57 20.37 9.36
CA ASP A 184 7.40 21.63 10.08
C ASP A 184 8.14 21.63 11.43
N LYS A 185 8.11 20.51 12.16
CA LYS A 185 8.88 20.36 13.41
C LYS A 185 10.38 20.47 13.16
N ILE A 186 10.89 19.81 12.11
CA ILE A 186 12.31 19.89 11.71
C ILE A 186 12.68 21.32 11.33
N SER A 187 11.87 21.96 10.49
CA SER A 187 12.10 23.35 10.03
C SER A 187 12.13 24.35 11.20
N ARG A 188 11.31 24.15 12.24
CA ARG A 188 11.36 24.97 13.45
C ARG A 188 12.63 24.79 14.26
N LYS A 189 13.22 23.58 14.28
CA LYS A 189 14.45 23.28 15.02
C LYS A 189 15.73 23.76 14.30
N MET A 190 15.64 23.99 12.99
CA MET A 190 16.75 24.52 12.20
C MET A 190 16.95 26.03 12.36
N LYS A 191 15.90 26.76 12.76
CA LYS A 191 15.95 28.19 13.10
C LYS A 191 16.64 28.38 14.44
#